data_AF-A0A7S4CS29-F1
#
_entry.id   AF-A0A7S4CS29-F1
#
_cell.length_a   1.000
_cell.length_b   1.000
_cell.length_c   1.000
_cell.angle_alpha   90.00
_cell.angle_beta   90.00
_cell.angle_gamma   90.00
#
_symmetry.space_group_name_H-M   'P 1'
#
loop_
_entity.id
_entity.type
_entity.pdbx_description
1 polymer ?
#
loop_
_entity_poly.entity_id
_entity_poly.type
_entity_poly.pdbx_seq_one_letter_code
_entity_poly.pdbx_strand_id
1 'polypeptide(L)'
;APPPPGDSAPAGPLASSSAALGPLRPSPQVIPPQQILMCNWRDDMEDVIVELDKWVPPSSTLTILCSTPVDERKALLKKGGGMRRKLRNIVKVYHEIGHTCVRKDLEGMQP
;
A
#
# COMPACT_ATOMS: atom_id res chain seq x y z
N ALA A 1 41.97 77.31 9.86
CA ALA A 1 40.73 77.44 9.07
C ALA A 1 40.14 76.03 8.88
N PRO A 2 38.79 75.90 8.80
CA PRO A 2 37.91 74.84 9.37
C PRO A 2 37.83 73.56 8.50
N PRO A 3 36.94 72.54 8.70
CA PRO A 3 35.86 72.30 9.69
C PRO A 3 35.79 70.85 10.31
N PRO A 4 34.90 70.57 11.30
CA PRO A 4 34.29 69.24 11.57
C PRO A 4 32.83 69.19 11.02
N PRO A 5 31.97 68.17 11.24
CA PRO A 5 32.11 66.75 11.62
C PRO A 5 31.40 65.82 10.60
N GLY A 6 31.47 64.49 10.76
CA GLY A 6 30.64 63.57 9.99
C GLY A 6 30.66 62.15 10.57
N ASP A 7 29.54 61.77 11.18
CA ASP A 7 29.25 60.45 11.75
C ASP A 7 29.61 59.30 10.80
N SER A 8 30.46 58.39 11.27
CA SER A 8 30.75 57.13 10.57
C SER A 8 29.89 56.02 11.18
N ALA A 9 28.70 55.82 10.64
CA ALA A 9 27.86 54.66 10.95
C ALA A 9 28.38 53.44 10.16
N PRO A 10 28.68 52.29 10.79
CA PRO A 10 29.01 51.09 10.05
C PRO A 10 27.73 50.45 9.48
N ALA A 11 27.78 50.20 8.18
CA ALA A 11 26.77 49.54 7.38
C ALA A 11 26.39 48.15 7.93
N GLY A 12 25.11 47.95 8.22
CA GLY A 12 24.53 46.60 8.28
C GLY A 12 24.35 46.07 6.86
N PRO A 13 24.71 44.79 6.60
CA PRO A 13 23.70 43.92 6.02
C PRO A 13 23.87 42.47 6.48
N LEU A 14 22.90 41.96 7.23
CA LEU A 14 22.59 40.54 7.17
C LEU A 14 21.14 40.43 6.72
N ALA A 15 21.01 40.37 5.40
CA ALA A 15 19.79 39.98 4.72
C ALA A 15 19.27 38.70 5.38
N SER A 16 18.20 38.82 6.17
CA SER A 16 17.34 37.70 6.48
C SER A 16 16.79 37.25 5.13
N SER A 17 17.33 36.17 4.57
CA SER A 17 16.70 35.52 3.43
C SER A 17 15.39 34.95 3.95
N SER A 18 14.32 35.73 3.84
CA SER A 18 12.97 35.21 3.90
C SER A 18 12.83 34.37 2.64
N ALA A 19 13.26 33.11 2.74
CA ALA A 19 12.89 32.08 1.79
C ALA A 19 11.38 32.02 1.89
N ALA A 20 10.71 32.64 0.91
CA ALA A 20 9.27 32.55 0.78
C ALA A 20 8.91 31.07 0.74
N LEU A 21 8.38 30.57 1.86
CA LEU A 21 7.74 29.27 1.94
C LEU A 21 6.53 29.35 1.02
N GLY A 22 6.74 29.01 -0.25
CA GLY A 22 5.65 28.67 -1.15
C GLY A 22 4.80 27.59 -0.46
N PRO A 23 3.50 27.49 -0.78
CA PRO A 23 2.62 26.53 -0.13
C PRO A 23 3.25 25.15 -0.22
N LEU A 24 3.59 24.57 0.94
CA LEU A 24 4.13 23.23 1.04
C LEU A 24 3.13 22.31 0.34
N ARG A 25 3.48 21.83 -0.86
CA ARG A 25 2.72 20.75 -1.49
C ARG A 25 2.74 19.61 -0.49
N PRO A 26 1.57 19.06 -0.08
CA PRO A 26 1.56 17.82 0.67
C PRO A 26 2.38 16.82 -0.13
N SER A 27 3.38 16.19 0.50
CA SER A 27 4.06 15.07 -0.13
C SER A 27 3.01 14.04 -0.56
N PRO A 28 3.20 13.32 -1.69
CA PRO A 28 2.32 12.24 -2.05
C PRO A 28 2.23 11.29 -0.85
N GLN A 29 1.04 11.15 -0.27
CA GLN A 29 0.77 10.23 0.82
C GLN A 29 0.99 8.81 0.26
N VAL A 30 2.14 8.21 0.52
CA VAL A 30 2.44 6.84 0.09
C VAL A 30 1.62 5.91 0.99
N ILE A 31 0.55 5.34 0.43
CA ILE A 31 -0.26 4.36 1.14
C ILE A 31 0.56 3.09 1.30
N PRO A 32 0.75 2.56 2.52
CA PRO A 32 1.56 1.36 2.74
C PRO A 32 0.90 0.13 2.09
N PRO A 33 1.69 -0.88 1.67
CA PRO A 33 1.15 -2.15 1.19
C PRO A 33 0.22 -2.80 2.20
N GLN A 34 -0.77 -3.53 1.70
CA GLN A 34 -1.75 -4.23 2.53
C GLN A 34 -1.49 -5.74 2.50
N GLN A 35 -1.79 -6.39 3.61
CA GLN A 35 -1.80 -7.84 3.71
C GLN A 35 -3.24 -8.28 3.93
N ILE A 36 -3.82 -8.94 2.93
CA ILE A 36 -5.24 -9.27 2.89
C ILE A 36 -5.43 -10.77 3.18
N LEU A 37 -6.37 -11.10 4.07
CA LEU A 37 -6.83 -12.46 4.31
C LEU A 37 -8.21 -12.67 3.69
N MET A 38 -8.32 -13.66 2.81
CA MET A 38 -9.60 -14.21 2.33
C MET A 38 -9.91 -15.52 3.05
N CYS A 39 -11.07 -15.54 3.70
CA CYS A 39 -11.59 -16.68 4.43
C CYS A 39 -12.56 -17.48 3.55
N ASN A 40 -12.25 -18.76 3.35
CA ASN A 40 -12.91 -19.73 2.47
C ASN A 40 -12.76 -19.45 0.96
N TRP A 41 -13.29 -20.36 0.14
CA TRP A 41 -13.32 -20.27 -1.32
C TRP A 41 -14.72 -19.91 -1.80
N ARG A 42 -14.81 -18.96 -2.74
CA ARG A 42 -16.05 -18.62 -3.45
C ARG A 42 -15.94 -19.03 -4.91
N ASP A 43 -17.06 -19.33 -5.54
CA ASP A 43 -17.09 -19.77 -6.95
C ASP A 43 -16.68 -18.67 -7.93
N ASP A 44 -16.79 -17.40 -7.52
CA ASP A 44 -16.43 -16.18 -8.27
C ASP A 44 -15.12 -15.55 -7.78
N MET A 45 -14.24 -16.33 -7.13
CA MET A 45 -13.04 -15.80 -6.46
C MET A 45 -12.14 -15.00 -7.42
N GLU A 46 -12.03 -15.41 -8.67
CA GLU A 46 -11.26 -14.73 -9.70
C GLU A 46 -11.70 -13.28 -9.89
N ASP A 47 -13.01 -13.04 -9.96
CA ASP A 47 -13.56 -11.71 -10.19
C ASP A 47 -13.36 -10.83 -8.94
N VAL A 48 -13.51 -11.42 -7.75
CA VAL A 48 -13.24 -10.72 -6.48
C VAL A 48 -11.76 -10.33 -6.37
N ILE A 49 -10.83 -11.22 -6.70
CA ILE A 49 -9.38 -10.93 -6.62
C ILE A 49 -8.98 -9.90 -7.68
N VAL A 50 -9.51 -9.99 -8.90
CA VAL A 50 -9.26 -8.99 -9.96
C VAL A 50 -9.80 -7.62 -9.57
N GLU A 51 -10.98 -7.56 -8.94
CA GLU A 51 -11.55 -6.30 -8.47
C GLU A 51 -10.71 -5.74 -7.31
N LEU A 52 -10.40 -6.56 -6.30
CA LEU A 52 -9.57 -6.19 -5.16
C LEU A 52 -8.22 -5.60 -5.57
N ASP A 53 -7.56 -6.20 -6.57
CA ASP A 53 -6.28 -5.71 -7.11
C ASP A 53 -6.34 -4.25 -7.58
N LYS A 54 -7.50 -3.74 -8.00
CA LYS A 54 -7.64 -2.34 -8.43
C LYS A 54 -7.58 -1.34 -7.27
N TRP A 55 -7.97 -1.77 -6.08
CA TRP A 55 -8.17 -0.92 -4.91
C TRP A 55 -7.01 -0.96 -3.92
N VAL A 56 -6.24 -2.04 -3.93
CA VAL A 56 -5.13 -2.23 -2.99
C VAL A 56 -3.88 -1.46 -3.43
N PRO A 57 -3.09 -0.95 -2.48
CA PRO A 57 -1.80 -0.34 -2.79
C PRO A 57 -0.87 -1.33 -3.50
N PRO A 58 0.07 -0.84 -4.31
CA PRO A 58 1.09 -1.70 -4.91
C PRO A 58 1.90 -2.46 -3.84
N SER A 59 2.44 -3.62 -4.22
CA SER A 59 3.22 -4.49 -3.34
C SER A 59 2.43 -5.17 -2.23
N SER A 60 1.09 -5.22 -2.34
CA SER A 60 0.23 -5.91 -1.40
C SER A 60 0.32 -7.43 -1.54
N THR A 61 -0.08 -8.16 -0.50
CA THR A 61 -0.13 -9.63 -0.49
C THR A 61 -1.53 -10.11 -0.16
N LEU A 62 -1.89 -11.29 -0.67
CA LEU A 62 -3.16 -11.94 -0.41
C LEU A 62 -2.90 -13.35 0.14
N THR A 63 -3.58 -13.73 1.20
CA THR A 63 -3.58 -15.08 1.75
C THR A 63 -4.99 -15.63 1.68
N ILE A 64 -5.16 -16.83 1.14
CA ILE A 64 -6.46 -17.51 1.06
C ILE A 64 -6.42 -18.70 2.03
N LEU A 65 -7.21 -18.63 3.10
CA LEU A 65 -7.43 -19.75 4.01
C LEU A 65 -8.69 -20.49 3.59
N CYS A 66 -8.56 -21.75 3.18
CA CYS A 66 -9.73 -22.55 2.83
C CYS A 66 -9.47 -24.04 3.07
N SER A 67 -10.49 -24.77 3.52
CA SER A 67 -10.41 -26.22 3.77
C SER A 67 -10.29 -27.03 2.47
N THR A 68 -10.76 -26.49 1.35
CA THR A 68 -10.63 -27.11 0.02
C THR A 68 -9.16 -27.20 -0.40
N PRO A 69 -8.64 -28.37 -0.81
CA PRO A 69 -7.25 -28.53 -1.25
C PRO A 69 -6.86 -27.61 -2.41
N VAL A 70 -5.58 -27.23 -2.49
CA VAL A 70 -5.04 -26.33 -3.52
C VAL A 70 -5.36 -26.80 -4.94
N ASP A 71 -5.27 -28.10 -5.20
CA ASP A 71 -5.46 -28.66 -6.54
C ASP A 71 -6.92 -28.61 -6.99
N GLU A 72 -7.85 -28.83 -6.06
CA GLU A 72 -9.27 -28.67 -6.32
C GLU A 72 -9.61 -27.18 -6.57
N ARG A 73 -9.02 -26.26 -5.80
CA ARG A 73 -9.16 -24.82 -6.04
C ARG A 73 -8.66 -24.42 -7.43
N LYS A 74 -7.54 -24.96 -7.89
CA LYS A 74 -7.05 -24.74 -9.26
C LYS A 74 -8.01 -25.29 -10.32
N ALA A 75 -8.61 -26.45 -10.07
CA ALA A 75 -9.61 -27.04 -10.97
C ALA A 75 -10.88 -26.17 -11.04
N LEU A 76 -11.38 -25.69 -9.90
CA LEU A 76 -12.51 -24.76 -9.81
C LEU A 76 -12.21 -23.46 -10.54
N LEU A 77 -11.03 -22.87 -10.31
CA LEU A 77 -10.57 -21.67 -11.01
C LEU A 77 -10.54 -21.89 -12.52
N LYS A 78 -10.02 -23.04 -12.98
CA LYS A 78 -10.00 -23.38 -14.42
C LYS A 78 -11.41 -23.56 -14.99
N LYS A 79 -12.33 -24.16 -14.21
CA LYS A 79 -13.73 -24.36 -14.59
C LYS A 79 -14.48 -23.03 -14.72
N GLY A 80 -14.17 -22.03 -13.89
CA GLY A 80 -14.70 -20.66 -13.95
C GLY A 80 -14.17 -19.81 -15.12
N GLY A 81 -13.27 -20.35 -15.95
CA GLY A 81 -12.62 -19.63 -17.05
C GLY A 81 -11.24 -19.06 -16.72
N GLY A 82 -10.71 -19.39 -15.52
CA GLY A 82 -9.37 -19.03 -15.09
C GLY A 82 -9.21 -17.54 -14.79
N MET A 83 -7.97 -17.16 -14.47
CA MET A 83 -7.66 -15.78 -14.17
C MET A 83 -7.68 -14.92 -15.44
N ARG A 84 -8.72 -14.10 -15.60
CA ARG A 84 -8.96 -13.30 -16.82
C ARG A 84 -7.96 -12.16 -17.00
N ARG A 85 -7.33 -11.70 -15.92
CA ARG A 85 -6.37 -10.57 -15.91
C ARG A 85 -5.19 -10.85 -15.00
N LYS A 86 -4.02 -10.31 -15.37
CA LYS A 86 -2.84 -10.31 -14.49
C LYS A 86 -3.03 -9.26 -13.38
N LEU A 87 -2.68 -9.67 -12.16
CA LEU A 87 -2.62 -8.81 -10.99
C LEU A 87 -1.46 -7.82 -11.12
N ARG A 88 -1.67 -6.57 -10.72
CA ARG A 88 -0.68 -5.49 -10.80
C ARG A 88 -0.21 -5.03 -9.43
N ASN A 89 -1.11 -4.99 -8.46
CA ASN A 89 -0.84 -4.44 -7.14
C ASN A 89 -0.58 -5.55 -6.11
N ILE A 90 -1.27 -6.69 -6.25
CA ILE A 90 -1.03 -7.89 -5.44
C ILE A 90 0.16 -8.67 -6.03
N VAL A 91 1.25 -8.76 -5.29
CA VAL A 91 2.50 -9.38 -5.74
C VAL A 91 2.57 -10.88 -5.44
N LYS A 92 1.95 -11.31 -4.34
CA LYS A 92 1.94 -12.71 -3.91
C LYS A 92 0.58 -13.14 -3.42
N VAL A 93 0.19 -14.35 -3.80
CA VAL A 93 -1.00 -15.05 -3.31
C VAL A 93 -0.54 -16.31 -2.59
N TYR A 94 -0.77 -16.38 -1.28
CA TYR A 94 -0.51 -17.54 -0.44
C TYR A 94 -1.78 -18.37 -0.28
N HIS A 95 -1.60 -19.68 -0.16
CA HIS A 95 -2.68 -20.64 -0.12
C HIS A 95 -2.54 -21.52 1.12
N GLU A 96 -3.36 -21.26 2.12
CA GLU A 96 -3.39 -22.02 3.36
C GLU A 96 -4.57 -22.99 3.36
N ILE A 97 -4.36 -24.16 3.99
CA ILE A 97 -5.41 -25.18 4.15
C ILE A 97 -5.83 -25.18 5.61
N GLY A 98 -7.11 -24.88 5.87
CA GLY A 98 -7.68 -24.84 7.22
C GLY A 98 -9.12 -24.37 7.23
N HIS A 99 -9.74 -24.42 8.41
CA HIS A 99 -11.14 -24.06 8.60
C HIS A 99 -11.26 -22.71 9.29
N THR A 100 -12.06 -21.82 8.73
CA THR A 100 -12.29 -20.48 9.30
C THR A 100 -13.10 -20.52 10.60
N CYS A 101 -13.74 -21.65 10.92
CA CYS A 101 -14.45 -21.87 12.17
C CYS A 101 -13.58 -22.46 13.28
N VAL A 102 -12.33 -22.83 12.99
CA VAL A 102 -11.39 -23.41 13.96
C VAL A 102 -10.42 -22.33 14.40
N ARG A 103 -10.45 -21.97 15.69
CA ARG A 103 -9.60 -20.92 16.26
C ARG A 103 -8.10 -21.17 15.99
N LYS A 104 -7.64 -22.40 16.20
CA LYS A 104 -6.23 -22.79 16.01
C LYS A 104 -5.73 -22.52 14.60
N ASP A 105 -6.59 -22.70 13.59
CA ASP A 105 -6.24 -22.47 12.19
C ASP A 105 -6.09 -20.97 11.89
N LEU A 106 -6.76 -20.11 12.66
CA LEU A 106 -6.68 -18.65 12.55
C LEU A 106 -5.55 -18.04 13.40
N GLU A 107 -5.18 -18.67 14.52
CA GLU A 107 -4.17 -18.15 15.46
C GLU A 107 -2.79 -17.96 14.82
N GLY A 108 -2.45 -18.76 13.81
CA GLY A 108 -1.19 -18.64 13.05
C GLY A 108 -1.24 -17.67 11.87
N MET A 109 -2.41 -17.13 11.54
CA MET A 109 -2.57 -16.23 10.40
C MET A 109 -2.26 -14.80 10.80
N GLN A 110 -1.00 -14.41 10.67
CA GLN A 110 -0.66 -12.99 10.71
C GLN A 110 -1.02 -12.37 9.36
N PRO A 111 -1.75 -11.24 9.33
CA PRO A 111 -1.80 -10.40 8.14
C PRO A 111 -0.37 -10.01 7.77
#